data_AF-A0A4R9ER17-F1
#
_entry.id   AF-A0A4R9ER17-F1
#
_cell.length_a   1.000
_cell.length_b   1.000
_cell.length_c   1.000
_cell.angle_alpha   90.00
_cell.angle_beta   90.00
_cell.angle_gamma   90.00
#
_symmetry.space_group_name_H-M   'P 1'
#
loop_
_entity.id
_entity.type
_entity.pdbx_description
1 polymer ?
#
loop_
_entity_poly.entity_id
_entity_poly.type
_entity_poly.pdbx_seq_one_letter_code
_entity_poly.pdbx_strand_id
1 'polypeptide(L)'
;MSRTTTQTHPLAPYADQIDPQGVYTVRGIAALLGMAHASVSGMATYGLLPGGRMRPHARGGRQHVWTGTQLLRIAKRPVRVQYDHERFAPATLYRVGCRCHVCVAAHSAESLERRRALAEEAFTAEQRMRVLDLVETQTPVAEAAEKAGVTLHQVYGRANWDAGFAEELDEAGWSLCVLGQDHPQCSTASGYRGNEKGQHRPPCRGTGCREWRRGMAQQERAAVT
;
A
#
# COMPACT_ATOMS: atom_id res chain seq x y z
N MET A 1 18.39 15.92 13.81
CA MET A 1 18.21 17.36 13.50
C MET A 1 16.73 17.72 13.58
N SER A 2 16.36 18.54 14.57
CA SER A 2 14.97 18.99 14.76
C SER A 2 14.58 20.00 13.68
N ARG A 3 13.54 19.70 12.91
CA ARG A 3 12.99 20.62 11.90
C ARG A 3 11.84 21.39 12.52
N THR A 4 11.96 22.72 12.54
CA THR A 4 10.85 23.61 12.89
C THR A 4 10.20 24.09 11.60
N THR A 5 8.92 23.80 11.43
CA THR A 5 8.16 24.34 10.29
C THR A 5 7.13 25.32 10.84
N THR A 6 7.11 26.54 10.31
CA THR A 6 6.03 27.49 10.58
C THR A 6 4.96 27.26 9.51
N GLN A 7 3.79 26.80 9.92
CA GLN A 7 2.66 26.57 9.03
C GLN A 7 1.45 27.35 9.51
N THR A 8 0.62 27.77 8.55
CA THR A 8 -0.71 28.30 8.85
C THR A 8 -1.51 27.23 9.60
N HIS A 9 -2.19 27.63 10.67
CA HIS A 9 -2.97 26.68 11.46
C HIS A 9 -4.05 26.00 10.59
N PRO A 10 -4.29 24.69 10.69
CA PRO A 10 -5.32 24.00 9.90
C PRO A 10 -6.75 24.57 10.02
N LEU A 11 -7.04 25.23 11.14
CA LEU A 11 -8.31 25.97 11.38
C LEU A 11 -8.40 27.32 10.65
N ALA A 12 -7.30 27.89 10.17
CA ALA A 12 -7.30 29.24 9.59
C ALA A 12 -8.25 29.38 8.38
N PRO A 13 -8.32 28.42 7.44
CA PRO A 13 -9.27 28.49 6.32
C PRO A 13 -10.75 28.40 6.75
N TYR A 14 -11.02 27.95 7.97
CA TYR A 14 -12.38 27.73 8.50
C TYR A 14 -12.77 28.79 9.53
N ALA A 15 -11.98 29.85 9.70
CA ALA A 15 -12.22 30.87 10.72
C ALA A 15 -13.63 31.49 10.62
N ASP A 16 -14.12 31.73 9.40
CA ASP A 16 -15.43 32.34 9.17
C ASP A 16 -16.61 31.40 9.49
N GLN A 17 -16.35 30.10 9.64
CA GLN A 17 -17.35 29.09 9.98
C GLN A 17 -17.40 28.81 11.49
N ILE A 18 -16.53 29.43 12.28
CA ILE A 18 -16.46 29.23 13.73
C ILE A 18 -17.32 30.30 14.40
N ASP A 19 -18.43 29.89 15.02
CA ASP A 19 -19.23 30.74 15.89
C ASP A 19 -18.43 31.09 17.16
N PRO A 20 -18.11 32.37 17.43
CA PRO A 20 -17.35 32.78 18.61
C PRO A 20 -17.93 32.30 19.96
N GLN A 21 -19.26 32.15 20.03
CA GLN A 21 -19.98 31.71 21.24
C GLN A 21 -20.17 30.19 21.31
N GLY A 22 -19.87 29.48 20.22
CA GLY A 22 -20.03 28.03 20.11
C GLY A 22 -19.08 27.24 21.01
N VAL A 23 -19.47 25.99 21.29
CA VAL A 23 -18.67 25.02 22.05
C VAL A 23 -18.37 23.83 21.16
N TYR A 24 -17.09 23.56 20.96
CA TYR A 24 -16.60 22.57 20.00
C TYR A 24 -15.91 21.42 20.72
N THR A 25 -16.32 20.19 20.41
CA THR A 25 -15.65 18.95 20.85
C THR A 25 -14.66 18.49 19.80
N VAL A 26 -13.83 17.47 20.11
CA VAL A 26 -12.96 16.81 19.12
C VAL A 26 -13.75 16.37 17.88
N ARG A 27 -14.96 15.81 18.08
CA ARG A 27 -15.86 15.42 16.98
C ARG A 27 -16.37 16.61 16.18
N GLY A 28 -16.74 17.71 16.84
CA GLY A 28 -17.19 18.93 16.16
C GLY A 28 -16.08 19.55 15.32
N ILE A 29 -14.85 19.56 15.82
CA ILE A 29 -13.67 20.05 15.08
C ILE A 29 -13.33 19.12 13.92
N ALA A 30 -13.43 17.80 14.11
CA ALA A 30 -13.23 16.82 13.03
C ALA A 30 -14.22 17.01 11.88
N ALA A 31 -15.49 17.27 12.21
CA ALA A 31 -16.51 17.60 11.22
C ALA A 31 -16.20 18.92 10.50
N LEU A 32 -15.82 19.97 11.24
CA LEU A 32 -15.44 21.27 10.67
C LEU A 32 -14.28 21.17 9.68
N LEU A 33 -13.26 20.36 10.01
CA LEU A 33 -12.05 20.20 9.18
C LEU A 33 -12.20 19.16 8.07
N GLY A 34 -13.29 18.38 8.04
CA GLY A 34 -13.42 17.22 7.15
C GLY A 34 -12.38 16.13 7.42
N MET A 35 -11.94 15.96 8.68
CA MET A 35 -10.89 15.03 9.07
C MET A 35 -11.42 13.87 9.92
N ALA A 36 -10.66 12.78 9.98
CA ALA A 36 -10.96 11.69 10.91
C ALA A 36 -10.82 12.15 12.38
N HIS A 37 -11.72 11.64 13.25
CA HIS A 37 -11.69 11.95 14.69
C HIS A 37 -10.33 11.67 15.33
N ALA A 38 -9.68 10.56 14.97
CA ALA A 38 -8.38 10.18 15.50
C ALA A 38 -7.29 11.22 15.18
N SER A 39 -7.34 11.83 14.00
CA SER A 39 -6.40 12.88 13.59
C SER A 39 -6.54 14.13 14.46
N VAL A 40 -7.77 14.60 14.69
CA VAL A 40 -8.03 15.76 15.55
C VAL A 40 -7.72 15.46 17.03
N SER A 41 -7.99 14.25 17.50
CA SER A 41 -7.55 13.80 18.82
C SER A 41 -6.04 13.86 18.95
N GLY A 42 -5.30 13.43 17.91
CA GLY A 42 -3.85 13.59 17.84
C GLY A 42 -3.43 15.06 17.90
N MET A 43 -4.10 15.96 17.16
CA MET A 43 -3.81 17.39 17.21
C MET A 43 -3.97 17.98 18.62
N ALA A 44 -4.97 17.54 19.38
CA ALA A 44 -5.15 17.95 20.77
C ALA A 44 -4.01 17.43 21.66
N THR A 45 -3.65 16.15 21.53
CA THR A 45 -2.58 15.51 22.31
C THR A 45 -1.20 16.11 22.01
N TYR A 46 -0.92 16.40 20.75
CA TYR A 46 0.39 16.87 20.28
C TYR A 46 0.51 18.40 20.22
N GLY A 47 -0.41 19.13 20.85
CA GLY A 47 -0.29 20.57 21.08
C GLY A 47 -0.66 21.47 19.90
N LEU A 48 -1.21 20.92 18.81
CA LEU A 48 -1.78 21.70 17.70
C LEU A 48 -3.11 22.37 18.09
N LEU A 49 -3.89 21.77 18.99
CA LEU A 49 -5.11 22.38 19.54
C LEU A 49 -4.97 22.66 21.05
N PRO A 50 -4.14 23.63 21.45
CA PRO A 50 -3.87 23.88 22.86
C PRO A 50 -5.09 24.45 23.60
N GLY A 51 -5.07 24.36 24.93
CA GLY A 51 -6.04 25.05 25.80
C GLY A 51 -7.44 24.46 25.85
N GLY A 52 -7.64 23.26 25.31
CA GLY A 52 -8.90 22.51 25.42
C GLY A 52 -9.15 22.07 26.86
N ARG A 53 -10.35 22.29 27.37
CA ARG A 53 -10.76 21.86 28.71
C ARG A 53 -11.32 20.45 28.66
N MET A 54 -10.96 19.62 29.63
CA MET A 54 -11.59 18.31 29.78
C MET A 54 -12.97 18.46 30.42
N ARG A 55 -14.00 17.96 29.75
CA ARG A 55 -15.37 17.88 30.30
C ARG A 55 -15.87 16.44 30.30
N PRO A 56 -16.76 16.08 31.25
CA PRO A 56 -17.47 14.81 31.21
C PRO A 56 -18.21 14.67 29.88
N HIS A 57 -18.13 13.47 29.28
CA HIS A 57 -18.91 13.14 28.10
C HIS A 57 -20.25 12.50 28.52
N ALA A 58 -21.32 12.79 27.79
CA ALA A 58 -22.69 12.38 28.16
C ALA A 58 -22.88 10.86 28.23
N ARG A 59 -22.07 10.09 27.49
CA ARG A 59 -22.07 8.62 27.49
C ARG A 59 -20.95 8.00 28.35
N GLY A 60 -20.39 8.77 29.28
CA GLY A 60 -19.24 8.37 30.09
C GLY A 60 -17.90 8.78 29.47
N GLY A 61 -16.86 8.86 30.31
CA GLY A 61 -15.51 9.30 29.94
C GLY A 61 -15.31 10.82 29.98
N ARG A 62 -14.14 11.28 29.50
CA ARG A 62 -13.77 12.71 29.40
C ARG A 62 -13.47 13.06 27.94
N GLN A 63 -13.84 14.26 27.54
CA GLN A 63 -13.56 14.79 26.20
C GLN A 63 -12.95 16.18 26.28
N HIS A 64 -12.10 16.52 25.32
CA HIS A 64 -11.62 17.89 25.16
C HIS A 64 -12.68 18.76 24.49
N VAL A 65 -12.80 19.98 25.01
CA VAL A 65 -13.76 20.98 24.55
C VAL A 65 -13.09 22.35 24.46
N TRP A 66 -13.39 23.09 23.40
CA TRP A 66 -12.92 24.45 23.15
C TRP A 66 -14.11 25.38 22.92
N THR A 67 -13.97 26.65 23.27
CA THR A 67 -14.92 27.68 22.83
C THR A 67 -14.55 28.17 21.43
N GLY A 68 -15.52 28.69 20.67
CA GLY A 68 -15.28 29.25 19.35
C GLY A 68 -14.26 30.39 19.38
N THR A 69 -14.33 31.25 20.40
CA THR A 69 -13.34 32.32 20.61
C THR A 69 -11.92 31.77 20.82
N GLN A 70 -11.78 30.63 21.50
CA GLN A 70 -10.47 29.96 21.63
C GLN A 70 -10.00 29.41 20.28
N LEU A 71 -10.87 28.74 19.52
CA LEU A 71 -10.52 28.22 18.21
C LEU A 71 -10.14 29.32 17.21
N LEU A 72 -10.85 30.44 17.20
CA LEU A 72 -10.52 31.63 16.40
C LEU A 72 -9.14 32.19 16.77
N ARG A 73 -8.81 32.24 18.06
CA ARG A 73 -7.48 32.67 18.53
C ARG A 73 -6.39 31.70 18.07
N ILE A 74 -6.66 30.39 18.12
CA ILE A 74 -5.74 29.35 17.67
C ILE A 74 -5.55 29.43 16.15
N ALA A 75 -6.62 29.60 15.38
CA ALA A 75 -6.61 29.73 13.93
C ALA A 75 -5.75 30.91 13.43
N LYS A 76 -5.73 32.02 14.18
CA LYS A 76 -4.93 33.22 13.87
C LYS A 76 -3.45 33.08 14.24
N ARG A 77 -3.05 32.05 14.98
CA ARG A 77 -1.66 31.86 15.42
C ARG A 77 -0.95 30.87 14.49
N PRO A 78 0.21 31.23 13.92
CA PRO A 78 1.00 30.26 13.18
C PRO A 78 1.47 29.16 14.15
N VAL A 79 1.39 27.91 13.70
CA VAL A 79 1.85 26.78 14.50
C VAL A 79 3.32 26.57 14.21
N ARG A 80 4.12 26.59 15.27
CA ARG A 80 5.50 26.08 15.23
C ARG A 80 5.47 24.64 15.69
N VAL A 81 5.46 23.72 14.74
CA VAL A 81 5.59 22.29 15.06
C VAL A 81 7.08 21.97 15.07
N GLN A 82 7.57 21.55 16.23
CA GLN A 82 8.90 20.98 16.38
C GLN A 82 8.79 19.47 16.30
N TYR A 83 9.37 18.89 15.25
CA TYR A 83 9.45 17.45 15.09
C TYR A 83 10.74 16.95 15.74
N ASP A 84 10.63 16.49 16.98
CA ASP A 84 11.73 15.94 17.76
C ASP A 84 11.97 14.47 17.37
N HIS A 85 13.01 14.25 16.57
CA HIS A 85 13.41 12.93 16.07
C HIS A 85 14.23 12.12 17.08
N GLU A 86 14.62 12.72 18.20
CA GLU A 86 15.29 12.00 19.30
C GLU A 86 14.25 11.38 20.22
N ARG A 87 13.13 12.09 20.43
CA ARG A 87 12.05 11.63 21.31
C ARG A 87 11.04 10.69 20.64
N PHE A 88 10.78 10.85 19.34
CA PHE A 88 9.74 10.10 18.64
C PHE A 88 10.28 9.37 17.41
N ALA A 89 9.77 8.15 17.21
CA ALA A 89 10.09 7.35 16.03
C ALA A 89 9.70 8.07 14.73
N PRO A 90 10.49 7.97 13.65
CA PRO A 90 10.23 8.68 12.38
C PRO A 90 8.86 8.39 11.76
N ALA A 91 8.34 7.15 11.86
CA ALA A 91 7.02 6.82 11.34
C ALA A 91 5.87 7.50 12.12
N THR A 92 6.02 7.65 13.44
CA THR A 92 5.08 8.43 14.26
C THR A 92 5.13 9.91 13.86
N LEU A 93 6.33 10.46 13.67
CA LEU A 93 6.52 11.84 13.21
C LEU A 93 5.91 12.07 11.82
N TYR A 94 5.98 11.08 10.92
CA TYR A 94 5.30 11.14 9.64
C TYR A 94 3.78 11.28 9.81
N ARG A 95 3.16 10.48 10.69
CA ARG A 95 1.70 10.52 10.91
C ARG A 95 1.22 11.87 11.46
N VAL A 96 2.06 12.57 12.22
CA VAL A 96 1.77 13.92 12.74
C VAL A 96 2.18 15.07 11.82
N GLY A 97 2.73 14.76 10.63
CA GLY A 97 2.94 15.75 9.56
C GLY A 97 4.40 16.02 9.17
N CYS A 98 5.39 15.37 9.79
CA CYS A 98 6.77 15.49 9.33
C CYS A 98 6.93 14.84 7.94
N ARG A 99 7.61 15.53 7.02
CA ARG A 99 7.85 15.06 5.64
C ARG A 99 9.34 15.08 5.26
N CYS A 100 10.24 15.01 6.24
CA CYS A 100 11.67 14.86 5.96
C CYS A 100 11.93 13.47 5.35
N HIS A 101 13.05 13.32 4.64
CA HIS A 101 13.38 12.07 3.94
C HIS A 101 13.37 10.85 4.88
N VAL A 102 13.88 10.99 6.12
CA VAL A 102 13.90 9.91 7.12
C VAL A 102 12.49 9.47 7.51
N CYS A 103 11.59 10.41 7.81
CA CYS A 103 10.21 10.10 8.19
C CYS A 103 9.42 9.49 7.03
N VAL A 104 9.61 10.00 5.81
CA VAL A 104 8.96 9.44 4.61
C VAL A 104 9.46 8.02 4.36
N ALA A 105 10.77 7.79 4.41
CA ALA A 105 11.37 6.47 4.21
C ALA A 105 10.86 5.46 5.24
N ALA A 106 10.82 5.83 6.53
CA ALA A 106 10.30 4.97 7.59
C ALA A 106 8.82 4.61 7.38
N HIS A 107 7.99 5.57 7.00
CA HIS A 107 6.58 5.30 6.71
C HIS A 107 6.40 4.39 5.48
N SER A 108 7.18 4.61 4.42
CA SER A 108 7.17 3.75 3.24
C SER A 108 7.58 2.33 3.57
N ALA A 109 8.58 2.13 4.43
CA ALA A 109 9.00 0.82 4.91
C ALA A 109 7.90 0.13 5.72
N GLU A 110 7.30 0.79 6.72
CA GLU A 110 6.16 0.23 7.48
C GLU A 110 4.98 -0.12 6.57
N SER A 111 4.69 0.71 5.58
CA SER A 111 3.58 0.50 4.64
C SER A 111 3.86 -0.66 3.69
N LEU A 112 5.12 -0.87 3.30
CA LEU A 112 5.54 -2.01 2.50
C LEU A 112 5.44 -3.31 3.32
N GLU A 113 5.98 -3.31 4.54
CA GLU A 113 5.94 -4.45 5.46
C GLU A 113 4.49 -4.86 5.76
N ARG A 114 3.62 -3.91 6.09
CA ARG A 114 2.19 -4.19 6.31
C ARG A 114 1.53 -4.80 5.08
N ARG A 115 1.79 -4.28 3.88
CA ARG A 115 1.23 -4.83 2.64
C ARG A 115 1.73 -6.25 2.38
N ARG A 116 3.01 -6.54 2.68
CA ARG A 116 3.57 -7.89 2.57
C ARG A 116 2.94 -8.86 3.57
N ALA A 117 2.75 -8.44 4.83
CA ALA A 117 2.06 -9.26 5.83
C ALA A 117 0.63 -9.60 5.41
N LEU A 118 -0.14 -8.62 4.94
CA LEU A 118 -1.49 -8.84 4.40
C LEU A 118 -1.48 -9.75 3.17
N ALA A 119 -0.47 -9.65 2.31
CA ALA A 119 -0.32 -10.52 1.16
C ALA A 119 0.02 -11.97 1.56
N GLU A 120 0.80 -12.16 2.63
CA GLU A 120 1.11 -13.48 3.20
C GLU A 120 -0.14 -14.16 3.79
N GLU A 121 -0.97 -13.39 4.49
CA GLU A 121 -2.25 -13.88 5.02
C GLU A 121 -3.24 -14.23 3.89
N ALA A 122 -3.25 -13.45 2.81
CA ALA A 122 -4.16 -13.64 1.68
C ALA A 122 -3.69 -14.70 0.66
N PHE A 123 -2.41 -15.04 0.65
CA PHE A 123 -1.81 -16.05 -0.22
C PHE A 123 -0.74 -16.83 0.56
N THR A 124 -1.21 -17.82 1.31
CA THR A 124 -0.38 -18.57 2.28
C THR A 124 0.67 -19.44 1.61
N ALA A 125 1.66 -19.90 2.37
CA ALA A 125 2.67 -20.85 1.88
C ALA A 125 2.05 -22.14 1.30
N GLU A 126 1.00 -22.68 1.94
CA GLU A 126 0.30 -23.87 1.46
C GLU A 126 -0.40 -23.63 0.11
N GLN A 127 -1.03 -22.47 -0.04
CA GLN A 127 -1.65 -22.08 -1.31
C GLN A 127 -0.59 -21.89 -2.41
N ARG A 128 0.58 -21.31 -2.06
CA ARG A 128 1.70 -21.14 -2.98
C ARG A 128 2.20 -22.49 -3.50
N MET A 129 2.48 -23.43 -2.61
CA MET A 129 2.87 -24.80 -2.98
C MET A 129 1.81 -25.46 -3.87
N ARG A 130 0.53 -25.37 -3.50
CA ARG A 130 -0.56 -25.94 -4.29
C ARG A 130 -0.65 -25.36 -5.70
N VAL A 131 -0.43 -24.05 -5.87
CA VAL A 131 -0.38 -23.44 -7.20
C VAL A 131 0.78 -24.03 -8.01
N LEU A 132 1.98 -24.12 -7.41
CA LEU A 132 3.16 -24.66 -8.09
C LEU A 132 2.96 -26.12 -8.51
N ASP A 133 2.48 -26.98 -7.61
CA ASP A 133 2.18 -28.40 -7.90
C ASP A 133 1.16 -28.55 -9.05
N LEU A 134 0.11 -27.72 -9.05
CA LEU A 134 -0.89 -27.73 -10.11
C LEU A 134 -0.30 -27.29 -11.45
N VAL A 135 0.57 -26.27 -11.44
CA VAL A 135 1.25 -25.79 -12.63
C VAL A 135 2.19 -26.86 -13.18
N GLU A 136 3.00 -27.49 -12.32
CA GLU A 136 3.92 -28.58 -12.68
C GLU A 136 3.19 -29.79 -13.29
N THR A 137 1.98 -30.09 -12.81
CA THR A 137 1.09 -31.11 -13.38
C THR A 137 0.30 -30.63 -14.62
N GLN A 138 0.82 -29.60 -15.29
CA GLN A 138 0.31 -29.03 -16.54
C GLN A 138 -1.03 -28.29 -16.43
N THR A 139 -1.43 -27.83 -15.25
CA THR A 139 -2.58 -26.93 -15.11
C THR A 139 -2.17 -25.49 -15.41
N PRO A 140 -2.86 -24.76 -16.32
CA PRO A 140 -2.55 -23.35 -16.56
C PRO A 140 -2.62 -22.50 -15.28
N VAL A 141 -1.72 -21.52 -15.13
CA VAL A 141 -1.60 -20.70 -13.90
C VAL A 141 -2.93 -20.09 -13.43
N ALA A 142 -3.78 -19.63 -14.37
CA ALA A 142 -5.10 -19.09 -14.04
C ALA A 142 -6.03 -20.12 -13.39
N GLU A 143 -6.07 -21.34 -13.92
CA GLU A 143 -6.86 -22.45 -13.38
C GLU A 143 -6.23 -23.00 -12.10
N ALA A 144 -4.91 -23.04 -12.01
CA ALA A 144 -4.19 -23.43 -10.79
C ALA A 144 -4.49 -22.47 -9.62
N ALA A 145 -4.49 -21.15 -9.89
CA ALA A 145 -4.87 -20.13 -8.91
C ALA A 145 -6.29 -20.33 -8.39
N GLU A 146 -7.26 -20.52 -9.31
CA GLU A 146 -8.66 -20.78 -8.96
C GLU A 146 -8.79 -22.05 -8.09
N LYS A 147 -8.15 -23.15 -8.48
CA LYS A 147 -8.13 -24.41 -7.72
C LYS A 147 -7.44 -24.29 -6.35
N ALA A 148 -6.51 -23.36 -6.18
CA ALA A 148 -5.86 -23.06 -4.91
C ALA A 148 -6.63 -22.03 -4.05
N GLY A 149 -7.77 -21.54 -4.55
CA GLY A 149 -8.61 -20.57 -3.85
C GLY A 149 -8.04 -19.16 -3.82
N VAL A 150 -7.19 -18.81 -4.79
CA VAL A 150 -6.60 -17.47 -4.92
C VAL A 150 -6.86 -16.89 -6.30
N THR A 151 -6.70 -15.58 -6.43
CA THR A 151 -6.82 -14.89 -7.70
C THR A 151 -5.51 -14.91 -8.46
N LEU A 152 -5.59 -14.88 -9.80
CA LEU A 152 -4.41 -14.75 -10.67
C LEU A 152 -3.59 -13.48 -10.33
N HIS A 153 -4.25 -12.41 -9.91
CA HIS A 153 -3.57 -11.18 -9.49
C HIS A 153 -2.71 -11.37 -8.23
N GLN A 154 -3.14 -12.19 -7.27
CA GLN A 154 -2.34 -12.50 -6.09
C GLN A 154 -1.08 -13.30 -6.44
N VAL A 155 -1.18 -14.25 -7.37
CA VAL A 155 -0.04 -15.05 -7.84
C VAL A 155 1.03 -14.17 -8.47
N TYR A 156 0.68 -13.39 -9.49
CA TYR A 156 1.66 -12.51 -10.15
C TYR A 156 2.06 -11.31 -9.28
N GLY A 157 1.15 -10.83 -8.45
CA GLY A 157 1.44 -9.82 -7.44
C GLY A 157 2.53 -10.27 -6.48
N ARG A 158 2.50 -11.55 -6.06
CA ARG A 158 3.54 -12.18 -5.23
C ARG A 158 4.85 -12.32 -5.98
N ALA A 159 4.84 -12.93 -7.17
CA ALA A 159 6.04 -13.11 -8.00
C ALA A 159 6.77 -11.79 -8.29
N ASN A 160 6.05 -10.66 -8.38
CA ASN A 160 6.67 -9.37 -8.62
C ASN A 160 7.59 -8.87 -7.47
N TRP A 161 7.43 -9.34 -6.24
CA TRP A 161 8.27 -8.90 -5.10
C TRP A 161 8.95 -10.01 -4.32
N ASP A 162 8.57 -11.28 -4.54
CA ASP A 162 9.17 -12.48 -3.98
C ASP A 162 9.91 -13.24 -5.08
N ALA A 163 11.23 -13.02 -5.18
CA ALA A 163 12.06 -13.56 -6.25
C ALA A 163 12.13 -15.09 -6.23
N GLY A 164 12.12 -15.72 -5.05
CA GLY A 164 12.16 -17.18 -4.93
C GLY A 164 10.87 -17.81 -5.47
N PHE A 165 9.72 -17.26 -5.08
CA PHE A 165 8.44 -17.72 -5.64
C PHE A 165 8.33 -17.47 -7.14
N ALA A 166 8.90 -16.36 -7.65
CA ALA A 166 8.91 -16.09 -9.09
C ALA A 166 9.71 -17.13 -9.86
N GLU A 167 10.90 -17.50 -9.37
CA GLU A 167 11.74 -18.53 -9.96
C GLU A 167 11.07 -19.90 -9.96
N GLU A 168 10.46 -20.30 -8.83
CA GLU A 168 9.70 -21.55 -8.74
C GLU A 168 8.50 -21.58 -9.69
N LEU A 169 7.79 -20.45 -9.83
CA LEU A 169 6.65 -20.32 -10.74
C LEU A 169 7.08 -20.38 -12.22
N ASP A 170 8.20 -19.74 -12.56
CA ASP A 170 8.79 -19.79 -13.90
C ASP A 170 9.23 -21.23 -14.23
N GLU A 171 9.88 -21.91 -13.27
CA GLU A 171 10.32 -23.30 -13.42
C GLU A 171 9.13 -24.24 -13.64
N ALA A 172 8.12 -24.17 -12.77
CA ALA A 172 6.87 -24.92 -12.95
C ALA A 172 6.21 -24.58 -14.29
N GLY A 173 6.28 -23.31 -14.72
CA GLY A 173 5.77 -22.83 -16.00
C GLY A 173 6.41 -23.49 -17.24
N TRP A 174 7.60 -24.09 -17.13
CA TRP A 174 8.20 -24.86 -18.21
C TRP A 174 7.47 -26.18 -18.49
N SER A 175 6.83 -26.80 -17.49
CA SER A 175 6.02 -28.02 -17.66
C SER A 175 4.83 -27.82 -18.62
N LEU A 176 4.35 -26.58 -18.74
CA LEU A 176 3.29 -26.16 -19.65
C LEU A 176 3.77 -25.96 -21.09
N CYS A 177 5.08 -26.11 -21.36
CA CYS A 177 5.66 -25.99 -22.68
C CYS A 177 5.37 -27.24 -23.53
N VAL A 178 4.46 -27.10 -24.50
CA VAL A 178 4.07 -28.18 -25.43
C VAL A 178 5.13 -28.42 -26.51
N LEU A 179 6.03 -27.46 -26.73
CA LEU A 179 6.95 -27.46 -27.85
C LEU A 179 8.37 -27.93 -27.52
N GLY A 180 8.77 -27.84 -26.26
CA GLY A 180 10.19 -27.81 -25.88
C GLY A 180 10.83 -26.46 -26.18
N GLN A 181 11.87 -26.12 -25.41
CA GLN A 181 12.57 -24.82 -25.50
C GLN A 181 13.24 -24.57 -26.86
N ASP A 182 13.73 -25.64 -27.51
CA ASP A 182 14.52 -25.56 -28.75
C ASP A 182 13.69 -25.56 -30.03
N HIS A 183 12.35 -25.64 -29.92
CA HIS A 183 11.51 -25.76 -31.09
C HIS A 183 11.41 -24.41 -31.84
N PRO A 184 11.56 -24.36 -33.18
CA PRO A 184 11.59 -23.11 -33.94
C PRO A 184 10.31 -22.25 -33.83
N GLN A 185 9.18 -22.89 -33.57
CA GLN A 185 7.90 -22.20 -33.36
C GLN A 185 7.65 -21.81 -31.90
N CYS A 186 8.52 -22.22 -30.97
CA CYS A 186 8.44 -21.79 -29.59
C CYS A 186 8.49 -20.27 -29.61
N SER A 187 7.68 -19.63 -28.77
CA SER A 187 7.83 -18.20 -28.62
C SER A 187 7.44 -17.37 -29.89
N THR A 188 6.71 -17.97 -30.82
CA THR A 188 6.11 -17.28 -32.00
C THR A 188 4.60 -17.14 -31.87
N ALA A 189 4.00 -16.19 -32.58
CA ALA A 189 2.54 -16.02 -32.63
C ALA A 189 1.82 -17.29 -33.11
N SER A 190 2.44 -18.07 -34.01
CA SER A 190 1.94 -19.37 -34.48
C SER A 190 1.97 -20.42 -33.36
N GLY A 191 3.08 -20.51 -32.62
CA GLY A 191 3.20 -21.41 -31.48
C GLY A 191 2.17 -21.17 -30.37
N TYR A 192 1.79 -19.91 -30.13
CA TYR A 192 0.77 -19.56 -29.13
C TYR A 192 -0.67 -19.87 -29.56
N ARG A 193 -0.99 -19.78 -30.87
CA ARG A 193 -2.34 -20.07 -31.37
C ARG A 193 -2.60 -21.57 -31.55
N GLY A 194 -1.54 -22.36 -31.67
CA GLY A 194 -1.66 -23.73 -32.17
C GLY A 194 -1.96 -23.73 -33.67
N ASN A 195 -1.89 -24.91 -34.29
CA ASN A 195 -2.21 -25.06 -35.72
C ASN A 195 -3.65 -25.58 -35.87
N GLU A 196 -4.53 -24.77 -36.46
CA GLU A 196 -5.89 -25.17 -36.83
C GLU A 196 -5.94 -25.97 -38.16
N LYS A 197 -4.90 -25.87 -39.00
CA LYS A 197 -4.86 -26.51 -40.33
C LYS A 197 -3.88 -27.69 -40.35
N GLY A 198 -4.42 -28.90 -40.39
CA GLY A 198 -3.73 -30.11 -40.85
C GLY A 198 -3.33 -31.12 -39.78
N GLN A 199 -2.80 -30.68 -38.64
CA GLN A 199 -2.53 -31.53 -37.46
C GLN A 199 -3.04 -30.81 -36.23
N HIS A 200 -4.05 -31.37 -35.56
CA HIS A 200 -4.71 -30.79 -34.39
C HIS A 200 -3.70 -30.72 -33.24
N ARG A 201 -3.04 -29.57 -33.09
CA ARG A 201 -2.08 -29.34 -32.03
C ARG A 201 -2.63 -28.31 -31.06
N PRO A 202 -2.60 -28.58 -29.74
CA PRO A 202 -3.03 -27.61 -28.76
C PRO A 202 -2.13 -26.35 -28.77
N PRO A 203 -2.70 -25.16 -28.53
CA PRO A 203 -1.93 -23.93 -28.36
C PRO A 203 -0.92 -24.06 -27.23
N CYS A 204 0.24 -23.39 -27.34
CA CYS A 204 1.20 -23.32 -26.25
C CYS A 204 0.52 -22.70 -25.01
N ARG A 205 0.48 -23.46 -23.91
CA ARG A 205 -0.12 -23.04 -22.63
C ARG A 205 0.90 -22.46 -21.65
N GLY A 206 2.20 -22.60 -21.96
CA GLY A 206 3.28 -22.16 -21.10
C GLY A 206 3.46 -20.64 -21.05
N THR A 207 3.34 -20.08 -19.85
CA THR A 207 3.71 -18.70 -19.53
C THR A 207 5.21 -18.54 -19.31
N GLY A 208 5.93 -19.59 -18.89
CA GLY A 208 7.38 -19.53 -18.57
C GLY A 208 8.24 -18.97 -19.71
N CYS A 209 8.02 -19.41 -20.96
CA CYS A 209 8.77 -18.89 -22.11
C CYS A 209 8.41 -17.43 -22.48
N ARG A 210 7.20 -16.96 -22.11
CA ARG A 210 6.79 -15.55 -22.27
C ARG A 210 7.39 -14.67 -21.17
N GLU A 211 7.46 -15.18 -19.95
CA GLU A 211 7.95 -14.45 -18.77
C GLU A 211 9.48 -14.36 -18.78
N TRP A 212 10.18 -15.46 -19.08
CA TRP A 212 11.62 -15.46 -19.32
C TRP A 212 12.03 -14.44 -20.39
N ARG A 213 11.32 -14.38 -21.53
CA ARG A 213 11.62 -13.36 -22.56
C ARG A 213 11.27 -11.94 -22.15
N ARG A 214 10.24 -11.73 -21.32
CA ARG A 214 9.99 -10.39 -20.75
C ARG A 214 11.12 -9.98 -19.81
N GLY A 215 11.63 -10.91 -19.00
CA GLY A 215 12.78 -10.72 -18.13
C GLY A 215 14.05 -10.38 -18.92
N MET A 216 14.39 -11.20 -19.91
CA MET A 216 15.55 -10.95 -20.81
C MET A 216 15.43 -9.60 -21.53
N ALA A 217 14.26 -9.28 -22.11
CA ALA A 217 14.04 -8.00 -22.78
C ALA A 217 14.05 -6.79 -21.83
N GLN A 218 13.78 -6.98 -20.53
CA GLN A 218 13.95 -5.93 -19.52
C GLN A 218 15.42 -5.75 -19.15
N GLN A 219 16.17 -6.84 -19.00
CA GLN A 219 17.62 -6.82 -18.75
C GLN A 219 18.39 -6.17 -19.92
N GLU A 220 18.06 -6.53 -21.16
CA GLU A 220 18.64 -5.93 -22.37
C GLU A 220 18.38 -4.41 -22.43
N ARG A 221 17.16 -3.97 -22.10
CA ARG A 221 16.83 -2.54 -22.06
C ARG A 221 17.57 -1.80 -20.94
N ALA A 222 17.71 -2.43 -19.77
CA ALA A 222 18.45 -1.85 -18.65
C ALA A 222 19.97 -1.77 -18.92
N ALA A 223 20.51 -2.68 -19.74
CA ALA A 223 21.93 -2.69 -20.11
C ALA A 223 22.31 -1.68 -21.21
N VAL A 224 21.34 -1.13 -21.93
CA VAL A 224 21.53 -0.13 -23.01
C VAL A 224 21.37 1.31 -22.49
N THR A 225 20.85 1.49 -21.27
CA THR A 225 20.79 2.78 -20.54
C THR A 225 21.92 2.92 -19.54
#